data_AF-A0A2D8AY23-F1
#
_entry.id   AF-A0A2D8AY23-F1
#
_cell.length_a   1.000
_cell.length_b   1.000
_cell.length_c   1.000
_cell.angle_alpha   90.00
_cell.angle_beta   90.00
_cell.angle_gamma   90.00
#
_symmetry.space_group_name_H-M   'P 1'
#
loop_
_entity.id
_entity.type
_entity.pdbx_description
1 polymer ?
#
loop_
_entity_poly.entity_id
_entity_poly.type
_entity_poly.pdbx_seq_one_letter_code
_entity_poly.pdbx_strand_id
1 'polypeptide(L)'
;EAMLVTLGKAGLKTLDDVADLATDELIAKKREAPRRRNNNPDGPPMRRDRPQREQDKGGVLGEYGLTEEQGNEIIMAARAHWFEDEEPAPAKAAPTTEQEAADADSEQ
;
A
#
# COMPACT_ATOMS: atom_id res chain seq x y z
N GLU A 1 -5.67 0.98 -17.28
CA GLU A 1 -6.68 1.86 -16.65
C GLU A 1 -7.69 1.13 -15.76
N ALA A 2 -8.10 -0.11 -16.05
CA ALA A 2 -9.08 -0.83 -15.22
C ALA A 2 -8.70 -0.90 -13.72
N MET A 3 -7.42 -1.14 -13.41
CA MET A 3 -6.91 -1.19 -12.04
C MET A 3 -7.11 0.12 -11.26
N LEU A 4 -6.87 1.28 -11.89
CA LEU A 4 -7.08 2.58 -11.26
C LEU A 4 -8.57 2.83 -10.97
N VAL A 5 -9.45 2.40 -11.89
CA VAL A 5 -10.90 2.50 -11.69
C VAL A 5 -11.37 1.61 -10.53
N THR A 6 -10.79 0.42 -10.36
CA THR A 6 -11.10 -0.45 -9.21
C THR A 6 -10.60 0.11 -7.89
N LEU A 7 -9.40 0.70 -7.85
CA LEU A 7 -8.90 1.40 -6.66
C LEU A 7 -9.82 2.57 -6.28
N GLY A 8 -10.21 3.41 -7.26
CA GLY A 8 -11.12 4.52 -7.03
C GLY A 8 -12.52 4.10 -6.55
N LYS A 9 -13.05 2.97 -7.05
CA LYS A 9 -14.32 2.39 -6.57
C LYS A 9 -14.22 1.84 -5.15
N ALA A 10 -13.04 1.35 -4.76
CA ALA A 10 -12.76 0.91 -3.39
C ALA A 10 -12.50 2.07 -2.42
N GLY A 11 -12.46 3.32 -2.92
CA GLY A 11 -12.24 4.51 -2.11
C GLY A 11 -10.76 4.91 -1.97
N LEU A 12 -9.85 4.19 -2.63
CA LEU A 12 -8.41 4.48 -2.66
C LEU A 12 -8.15 5.56 -3.72
N LYS A 13 -7.93 6.80 -3.27
CA LYS A 13 -7.84 8.00 -4.11
C LYS A 13 -6.42 8.56 -4.16
N THR A 14 -5.62 8.31 -3.12
CA THR A 14 -4.24 8.78 -3.01
C THR A 14 -3.27 7.60 -2.99
N LEU A 15 -1.98 7.89 -3.21
CA LEU A 15 -0.93 6.89 -3.00
C LEU A 15 -0.81 6.51 -1.51
N ASP A 16 -1.14 7.44 -0.60
CA ASP A 16 -1.19 7.20 0.85
C ASP A 16 -2.22 6.13 1.22
N ASP A 17 -3.43 6.21 0.64
CA ASP A 17 -4.47 5.19 0.85
C ASP A 17 -4.00 3.79 0.44
N VAL A 18 -3.12 3.70 -0.56
CA VAL A 18 -2.52 2.44 -1.02
C VAL A 18 -1.33 2.05 -0.14
N ALA A 19 -0.56 3.00 0.38
CA ALA A 19 0.60 2.78 1.26
C ALA A 19 0.20 2.20 2.63
N ASP A 20 -0.99 2.54 3.10
CA ASP A 20 -1.61 2.04 4.33
C ASP A 20 -2.10 0.59 4.24
N LEU A 21 -2.27 0.05 3.03
CA LEU A 21 -2.73 -1.32 2.83
C LEU A 21 -1.62 -2.34 3.05
N ALA A 22 -2.03 -3.52 3.50
CA ALA A 22 -1.20 -4.71 3.41
C ALA A 22 -1.30 -5.36 2.01
N THR A 23 -0.27 -6.12 1.63
CA THR A 23 -0.21 -6.79 0.32
C THR A 23 -1.38 -7.75 0.08
N ASP A 24 -1.83 -8.45 1.11
CA ASP A 24 -3.01 -9.32 1.04
C ASP A 24 -4.31 -8.53 0.88
N GLU A 25 -4.45 -7.38 1.52
CA GLU A 25 -5.59 -6.47 1.30
C GLU A 25 -5.61 -5.90 -0.12
N LEU A 26 -4.45 -5.78 -0.76
CA LEU A 26 -4.36 -5.35 -2.15
C LEU A 26 -4.66 -6.48 -3.14
N ILE A 27 -4.06 -7.67 -2.98
CA ILE A 27 -4.05 -8.69 -4.05
C ILE A 27 -4.70 -10.03 -3.70
N ALA A 28 -5.18 -10.24 -2.46
CA ALA A 28 -5.70 -11.55 -2.06
C ALA A 28 -6.84 -12.01 -2.97
N LYS A 29 -6.73 -13.22 -3.51
CA LYS A 29 -7.83 -13.80 -4.30
C LYS A 29 -9.02 -14.05 -3.38
N LYS A 30 -10.20 -13.65 -3.84
CA LYS A 30 -11.47 -14.03 -3.21
C LYS A 30 -11.49 -15.54 -3.04
N ARG A 31 -11.42 -16.01 -1.79
CA ARG A 31 -11.47 -17.44 -1.50
C ARG A 31 -12.90 -17.89 -1.80
N GLU A 32 -13.15 -18.41 -3.00
CA GLU A 32 -14.41 -19.09 -3.26
C GLU A 32 -14.52 -20.22 -2.23
N ALA A 33 -15.51 -20.08 -1.34
CA ALA A 33 -15.83 -21.13 -0.39
C ALA A 33 -15.95 -22.44 -1.18
N PRO A 34 -15.35 -23.55 -0.72
CA PRO A 34 -15.40 -24.81 -1.45
C PRO A 34 -16.87 -25.18 -1.67
N ARG A 35 -17.33 -25.08 -2.93
CA ARG A 35 -18.68 -25.45 -3.40
C ARG A 35 -18.99 -26.95 -3.20
N ARG A 36 -18.17 -27.67 -2.43
CA ARG A 36 -18.18 -29.12 -2.18
C ARG A 36 -19.38 -29.62 -1.37
N ARG A 37 -20.40 -28.80 -1.11
CA ARG A 37 -21.67 -29.27 -0.51
C ARG A 37 -22.91 -28.85 -1.29
N ASN A 38 -22.78 -28.39 -2.54
CA ASN A 38 -23.96 -28.03 -3.33
C ASN A 38 -24.62 -29.24 -4.04
N ASN A 39 -24.09 -30.46 -3.88
CA ASN A 39 -24.64 -31.67 -4.50
C ASN A 39 -25.09 -32.77 -3.51
N ASN A 40 -25.21 -32.48 -2.20
CA ASN A 40 -25.79 -33.44 -1.26
C ASN A 40 -27.18 -32.96 -0.81
N PRO A 41 -28.29 -33.47 -1.39
CA PRO A 41 -29.65 -33.09 -0.99
C PRO A 41 -29.98 -33.48 0.46
N ASP A 42 -29.20 -34.39 1.08
CA ASP A 42 -29.41 -34.90 2.45
C ASP A 42 -28.38 -34.36 3.48
N GLY A 43 -27.62 -33.31 3.14
CA GLY A 43 -26.67 -32.70 4.08
C GLY A 43 -27.37 -31.71 5.03
N PRO A 44 -26.99 -31.63 6.33
CA PRO A 44 -27.56 -30.62 7.22
C PRO A 44 -27.35 -29.23 6.62
N PRO A 45 -28.38 -28.35 6.64
CA PRO A 45 -28.30 -27.05 5.99
C PRO A 45 -27.09 -26.31 6.55
N MET A 46 -26.18 -25.92 5.65
CA MET A 46 -25.10 -25.01 6.03
C MET A 46 -25.76 -23.79 6.69
N ARG A 47 -25.32 -23.46 7.91
CA ARG A 47 -25.79 -22.29 8.64
C ARG A 47 -25.49 -21.06 7.77
N ARG A 48 -26.51 -20.57 7.07
CA ARG A 48 -26.43 -19.44 6.12
C ARG A 48 -26.05 -18.13 6.82
N ASP A 49 -26.11 -18.12 8.15
CA ASP A 49 -25.80 -16.99 9.02
C ASP A 49 -24.38 -17.01 9.59
N ARG A 50 -23.39 -17.56 8.86
CA ARG A 50 -22.01 -17.28 9.22
C ARG A 50 -21.69 -15.88 8.69
N PRO A 51 -21.30 -14.91 9.54
CA PRO A 51 -20.87 -13.61 9.04
C PRO A 51 -19.75 -13.87 8.02
N GLN A 52 -19.99 -13.42 6.79
CA GLN A 52 -19.02 -13.46 5.70
C GLN A 52 -17.73 -12.88 6.26
N ARG A 53 -16.71 -13.71 6.48
CA ARG A 53 -15.49 -13.24 7.14
C ARG A 53 -14.91 -12.15 6.23
N GLU A 54 -14.37 -11.07 6.78
CA GLU A 54 -13.80 -9.98 5.97
C GLU A 54 -12.74 -10.51 4.97
N GLN A 55 -12.06 -11.60 5.35
CA GLN A 55 -11.15 -12.41 4.53
C GLN A 55 -11.77 -13.03 3.26
N ASP A 56 -13.10 -13.17 3.19
CA ASP A 56 -13.81 -13.75 2.05
C ASP A 56 -14.14 -12.70 0.96
N LYS A 57 -13.92 -11.41 1.22
CA LYS A 57 -14.13 -10.35 0.22
C LYS A 57 -13.00 -10.33 -0.82
N GLY A 58 -11.81 -10.84 -0.47
CA GLY A 58 -10.61 -10.74 -1.29
C GLY A 58 -10.04 -9.31 -1.26
N GLY A 59 -8.82 -9.17 -1.77
CA GLY A 59 -8.16 -7.88 -1.93
C GLY A 59 -8.71 -7.07 -3.09
N VAL A 60 -8.51 -5.75 -3.06
CA VAL A 60 -9.10 -4.78 -4.01
C VAL A 60 -8.72 -5.07 -5.47
N LEU A 61 -7.51 -5.55 -5.71
CA LEU A 61 -6.97 -5.95 -7.00
C LEU A 61 -6.89 -7.49 -7.16
N GLY A 62 -7.54 -8.26 -6.29
CA GLY A 62 -7.49 -9.72 -6.33
C GLY A 62 -8.01 -10.34 -7.62
N GLU A 63 -8.86 -9.62 -8.37
CA GLU A 63 -9.39 -10.05 -9.68
C GLU A 63 -8.34 -9.98 -10.80
N TYR A 64 -7.29 -9.19 -10.64
CA TYR A 64 -6.24 -9.02 -11.66
C TYR A 64 -5.15 -10.09 -11.61
N GLY A 65 -5.19 -10.97 -10.61
CA GLY A 65 -4.26 -12.10 -10.52
C GLY A 65 -2.80 -11.69 -10.31
N LEU A 66 -2.56 -10.53 -9.67
CA LEU A 66 -1.24 -10.05 -9.31
C LEU A 66 -0.52 -11.06 -8.39
N THR A 67 0.79 -11.17 -8.54
CA THR A 67 1.62 -11.93 -7.61
C THR A 67 1.85 -11.14 -6.33
N GLU A 68 2.22 -11.85 -5.26
CA GLU A 68 2.58 -11.22 -3.99
C GLU A 68 3.76 -10.26 -4.13
N GLU A 69 4.72 -10.59 -4.98
CA GLU A 69 5.85 -9.72 -5.32
C GLU A 69 5.39 -8.42 -6.00
N GLN A 70 4.50 -8.51 -6.99
CA GLN A 70 3.91 -7.33 -7.64
C GLN A 70 3.10 -6.47 -6.65
N GLY A 71 2.34 -7.12 -5.75
CA GLY A 71 1.64 -6.42 -4.69
C GLY A 71 2.60 -5.70 -3.74
N ASN A 72 3.68 -6.37 -3.31
CA ASN A 72 4.72 -5.79 -2.47
C ASN A 72 5.41 -4.60 -3.16
N GLU A 73 5.73 -4.70 -4.45
CA GLU A 73 6.30 -3.60 -5.22
C GLU A 73 5.38 -2.37 -5.25
N ILE A 74 4.08 -2.59 -5.46
CA ILE A 74 3.09 -1.49 -5.46
C ILE A 74 3.03 -0.82 -4.09
N ILE A 75 2.99 -1.58 -2.99
CA ILE A 75 2.98 -1.05 -1.62
C ILE A 75 4.29 -0.30 -1.31
N MET A 76 5.44 -0.83 -1.72
CA MET A 76 6.73 -0.16 -1.52
C MET A 76 6.82 1.15 -2.30
N ALA A 77 6.39 1.16 -3.57
CA ALA A 77 6.35 2.37 -4.39
C ALA A 77 5.38 3.42 -3.81
N ALA A 78 4.21 2.99 -3.33
CA ALA A 78 3.26 3.86 -2.67
C ALA A 78 3.83 4.46 -1.37
N ARG A 79 4.55 3.67 -0.56
CA ARG A 79 5.23 4.18 0.65
C ARG A 79 6.40 5.10 0.36
N ALA A 80 7.13 4.85 -0.74
CA ALA A 80 8.21 5.72 -1.17
C ALA A 80 7.72 7.14 -1.49
N HIS A 81 6.45 7.29 -1.90
CA HIS A 81 5.84 8.60 -2.12
C HIS A 81 5.84 9.47 -0.85
N TRP A 82 5.74 8.86 0.34
CA TRP A 82 5.79 9.59 1.61
C TRP A 82 7.18 10.17 1.93
N PHE A 83 8.21 9.70 1.21
CA PHE A 83 9.60 10.17 1.30
C PHE A 83 10.05 11.03 0.11
N GLU A 84 9.29 11.06 -0.98
CA GLU A 84 9.68 11.78 -2.21
C GLU A 84 9.05 13.17 -2.31
N ASP A 85 8.05 13.48 -1.46
CA ASP A 85 7.54 14.85 -1.24
C ASP A 85 8.46 15.67 -0.30
N GLU A 86 9.53 15.07 0.23
CA GLU A 86 10.75 15.84 0.55
C GLU A 86 11.54 16.03 -0.75
N GLU A 87 11.05 16.95 -1.59
CA GLU A 87 11.97 17.70 -2.43
C GLU A 87 13.13 18.13 -1.51
N PRO A 88 14.40 17.82 -1.77
CA PRO A 88 15.47 18.47 -1.03
C PRO A 88 15.24 19.95 -1.26
N ALA A 89 14.79 20.66 -0.21
CA ALA A 89 14.33 22.04 -0.30
C ALA A 89 15.20 22.80 -1.32
N PRO A 90 14.64 23.38 -2.40
CA PRO A 90 15.44 24.00 -3.43
C PRO A 90 16.24 25.11 -2.74
N ALA A 91 17.55 24.89 -2.65
CA ALA A 91 18.57 25.78 -2.13
C ALA A 91 18.03 27.14 -1.64
N LYS A 92 17.48 27.20 -0.42
CA LYS A 92 17.43 28.48 0.29
C LYS A 92 18.85 28.77 0.72
N ALA A 93 19.53 29.51 -0.15
CA ALA A 93 20.77 30.25 0.09
C ALA A 93 21.20 30.26 1.56
N ALA A 94 22.05 29.30 1.94
CA ALA A 94 23.03 29.60 2.96
C ALA A 94 24.06 30.50 2.25
N PRO A 95 24.22 31.78 2.63
CA PRO A 95 25.35 32.55 2.13
C PRO A 95 26.61 31.79 2.54
N THR A 96 27.51 31.64 1.58
CA THR A 96 28.92 31.36 1.83
C THR A 96 29.39 32.34 2.90
N THR A 97 29.49 31.90 4.15
CA THR A 97 30.28 32.62 5.14
C THR A 97 31.73 32.29 4.84
N GLU A 98 32.29 32.97 3.84
CA GLU A 98 33.67 33.40 3.90
C GLU A 98 33.82 34.14 5.24
N GLN A 99 34.32 33.45 6.26
CA GLN A 99 35.02 34.10 7.36
C GLN A 99 36.50 33.95 7.09
N GLU A 100 36.93 34.84 6.21
CA GLU A 100 38.28 35.34 6.07
C GLU A 100 38.83 35.77 7.45
N ALA A 101 40.04 35.30 7.73
CA ALA A 101 41.06 35.85 8.61
C ALA A 101 40.63 36.67 9.85
N ALA A 102 40.95 36.13 11.03
CA ALA A 102 41.56 36.93 12.10
C ALA A 102 42.65 36.10 12.78
N ASP A 103 43.88 36.30 12.31
CA ASP A 103 45.12 36.03 13.01
C ASP A 103 45.14 36.87 14.31
N ALA A 104 45.37 36.26 15.48
CA ALA A 104 45.84 36.92 16.70
C ALA A 104 46.15 35.88 17.79
N ASP A 105 47.39 35.40 17.78
CA ASP A 105 48.37 35.45 18.88
C ASP A 105 47.97 35.12 20.34
N SER A 106 48.99 34.58 21.03
CA SER A 106 49.18 34.49 22.50
C SER A 106 48.90 33.11 23.11
N GLU A 107 49.84 32.44 23.78
CA GLU A 107 51.30 32.53 23.95
C GLU A 107 51.68 31.28 24.77
N GLN A 108 52.84 30.69 24.46
CA GLN A 108 53.67 29.80 25.28
C GLN A 108 53.09 28.54 25.93
#